data_AF-A0A7W6CAK7-F1
#
_entry.id   AF-A0A7W6CAK7-F1
#
_cell.length_a   1.000
_cell.length_b   1.000
_cell.length_c   1.000
_cell.angle_alpha   90.00
_cell.angle_beta   90.00
_cell.angle_gamma   90.00
#
_symmetry.space_group_name_H-M   'P 1'
#
loop_
_entity.id
_entity.type
_entity.pdbx_description
1 polymer ?
#
loop_
_entity_poly.entity_id
_entity_poly.type
_entity_poly.pdbx_seq_one_letter_code
_entity_poly.pdbx_strand_id
1 'polypeptide(L)'
;MKDTIPVWMSLVLMVAGAIATYWLAPKINAQFEVQAARREYLVKNLESFSGDTKNLIDVIAKSVNEKSKFKYDELVSSINPNIAKLQFSGTQLLYVVPQQSADIVSFQRTLRALQNDMLAFQPGDDPKPILDTSKLLLTQSLVIYEALLARAGLGDEISKK
;
A
#
# COMPACT_ATOMS: atom_id res chain seq x y z
N MET A 1 -26.78 -42.27 37.69
CA MET A 1 -25.49 -41.55 37.64
C MET A 1 -25.78 -40.08 37.94
N LYS A 2 -25.40 -39.57 39.12
CA LYS A 2 -25.49 -38.15 39.46
C LYS A 2 -24.05 -37.62 39.47
N ASP A 3 -23.61 -37.10 38.33
CA ASP A 3 -22.33 -36.41 38.21
C ASP A 3 -22.42 -35.10 38.99
N THR A 4 -22.09 -35.18 40.28
CA THR A 4 -22.08 -34.03 41.18
C THR A 4 -20.64 -33.52 41.19
N ILE A 5 -20.34 -32.54 40.34
CA ILE A 5 -19.02 -31.89 40.34
C ILE A 5 -18.78 -31.33 41.75
N PRO A 6 -17.69 -31.72 42.44
CA PRO A 6 -17.42 -31.23 43.79
C PRO A 6 -17.30 -29.70 43.83
N VAL A 7 -17.90 -29.07 44.83
CA VAL A 7 -17.92 -27.60 44.99
C VAL A 7 -16.51 -26.98 45.05
N TRP A 8 -15.53 -27.72 45.58
CA TRP A 8 -14.14 -27.27 45.60
C TRP A 8 -13.53 -27.23 44.18
N MET A 9 -13.94 -28.14 43.30
CA MET A 9 -13.45 -28.21 41.92
C MET A 9 -14.02 -27.07 41.07
N SER A 10 -15.30 -26.72 41.28
CA SER A 10 -15.87 -25.52 40.65
C SER A 10 -15.22 -24.23 41.16
N LEU A 11 -14.85 -24.16 42.45
CA LEU A 11 -14.12 -23.03 43.02
C LEU A 11 -12.72 -22.89 42.40
N VAL A 12 -11.99 -23.99 42.25
CA VAL A 12 -10.67 -24.01 41.61
C VAL A 12 -10.76 -23.63 40.13
N LEU A 13 -11.76 -24.13 39.40
CA LEU A 13 -12.00 -23.76 38.00
C LEU A 13 -12.37 -22.29 37.84
N MET A 14 -13.15 -21.73 38.78
CA MET A 14 -13.52 -20.32 38.77
C MET A 14 -12.30 -19.42 39.00
N VAL A 15 -11.44 -19.77 39.96
CA VAL A 15 -10.18 -19.05 40.23
C VAL A 15 -9.20 -19.19 39.06
N ALA A 16 -9.05 -20.39 38.51
CA ALA A 16 -8.21 -20.63 37.33
C ALA A 16 -8.71 -19.85 36.10
N GLY A 17 -10.03 -19.80 35.89
CA GLY A 17 -10.66 -18.99 34.85
C GLY A 17 -10.40 -17.50 35.05
N ALA A 18 -10.58 -16.98 36.26
CA ALA A 18 -10.30 -15.58 36.58
C ALA A 18 -8.82 -15.21 36.36
N ILE A 19 -7.88 -16.07 36.77
CA ILE A 19 -6.44 -15.87 36.54
C ILE A 19 -6.11 -15.91 35.06
N ALA A 20 -6.66 -16.88 34.32
CA ALA A 20 -6.49 -16.98 32.88
C ALA A 20 -7.05 -15.75 32.17
N THR A 21 -8.23 -15.26 32.51
CA THR A 21 -8.77 -14.01 31.94
C THR A 21 -7.89 -12.82 32.29
N TYR A 22 -7.41 -12.69 33.53
CA TYR A 22 -6.61 -11.55 33.95
C TYR A 22 -5.20 -11.51 33.31
N TRP A 23 -4.62 -12.67 32.99
CA TRP A 23 -3.27 -12.75 32.40
C TRP A 23 -3.26 -12.94 30.88
N LEU A 24 -4.19 -13.73 30.35
CA LEU A 24 -4.24 -14.12 28.94
C LEU A 24 -4.99 -13.07 28.12
N ALA A 25 -6.11 -12.55 28.61
CA ALA A 25 -6.91 -11.56 27.89
C ALA A 25 -6.13 -10.28 27.54
N PRO A 26 -5.36 -9.63 28.45
CA PRO A 26 -4.61 -8.43 28.08
C PRO A 26 -3.50 -8.71 27.06
N LYS A 27 -2.85 -9.88 27.13
CA LYS A 27 -1.82 -10.27 26.15
C LYS A 27 -2.41 -10.51 24.76
N ILE A 28 -3.53 -11.21 24.70
CA ILE A 28 -4.24 -11.49 23.45
C ILE A 28 -4.81 -10.20 22.86
N ASN A 29 -5.43 -9.35 23.70
CA ASN A 29 -5.98 -8.07 23.26
C ASN A 29 -4.90 -7.13 22.71
N ALA A 30 -3.74 -7.01 23.39
CA ALA A 30 -2.62 -6.20 22.90
C ALA A 30 -2.09 -6.69 21.55
N GLN A 31 -2.03 -8.01 21.33
CA GLN A 31 -1.64 -8.57 20.03
C GLN A 31 -2.66 -8.28 18.94
N PHE A 32 -3.96 -8.36 19.24
CA PHE A 32 -5.02 -8.00 18.29
C PHE A 32 -5.04 -6.51 17.99
N GLU A 33 -4.82 -5.63 18.97
CA GLU A 33 -4.71 -4.19 18.76
C GLU A 33 -3.51 -3.84 17.88
N VAL A 34 -2.34 -4.44 18.10
CA VAL A 34 -1.16 -4.24 17.25
C VAL A 34 -1.40 -4.74 15.83
N GLN A 35 -2.07 -5.89 15.67
CA GLN A 35 -2.42 -6.42 14.35
C GLN A 35 -3.47 -5.54 13.64
N ALA A 36 -4.48 -5.06 14.36
CA ALA A 36 -5.49 -4.15 13.85
C ALA A 36 -4.87 -2.82 13.42
N ALA A 37 -4.01 -2.22 14.25
CA ALA A 37 -3.27 -1.01 13.92
C ALA A 37 -2.34 -1.20 12.72
N ARG A 38 -1.66 -2.34 12.61
CA ARG A 38 -0.83 -2.68 11.45
C ARG A 38 -1.67 -2.82 10.18
N ARG A 39 -2.83 -3.48 10.27
CA ARG A 39 -3.76 -3.67 9.15
C ARG A 39 -4.36 -2.34 8.71
N GLU A 40 -4.80 -1.51 9.65
CA GLU A 40 -5.32 -0.17 9.36
C GLU A 40 -4.25 0.72 8.71
N TYR A 41 -3.02 0.70 9.24
CA TYR A 41 -1.88 1.37 8.63
C TYR A 41 -1.60 0.87 7.21
N LEU A 42 -1.64 -0.45 6.98
CA LEU A 42 -1.49 -1.05 5.65
C LEU A 42 -2.60 -0.60 4.69
N VAL A 43 -3.85 -0.64 5.12
CA VAL A 43 -5.02 -0.26 4.31
C VAL A 43 -5.00 1.23 3.96
N LYS A 44 -4.67 2.10 4.92
CA LYS A 44 -4.56 3.54 4.67
C LYS A 44 -3.43 3.87 3.69
N ASN A 45 -2.29 3.19 3.81
CA ASN A 45 -1.18 3.36 2.87
C ASN A 45 -1.50 2.77 1.49
N LEU A 46 -2.24 1.65 1.44
CA LEU A 46 -2.77 1.05 0.20
C LEU A 46 -3.65 2.04 -0.56
N GLU A 47 -4.63 2.63 0.12
CA GLU A 47 -5.57 3.59 -0.47
C GLU A 47 -4.84 4.84 -0.97
N SER A 48 -3.94 5.40 -0.14
CA SER A 48 -3.13 6.56 -0.56
C SER A 48 -2.22 6.21 -1.74
N PHE A 49 -1.52 5.08 -1.71
CA PHE A 49 -0.58 4.70 -2.76
C PHE A 49 -1.27 4.50 -4.11
N SER A 50 -2.40 3.78 -4.12
CA SER A 50 -3.21 3.57 -5.32
C SER A 50 -3.81 4.88 -5.84
N GLY A 51 -4.40 5.67 -4.93
CA GLY A 51 -4.97 6.97 -5.27
C GLY A 51 -3.93 7.95 -5.84
N ASP A 52 -2.76 8.03 -5.21
CA ASP A 52 -1.65 8.89 -5.64
C ASP A 52 -1.10 8.44 -7.01
N THR A 53 -0.99 7.13 -7.25
CA THR A 53 -0.54 6.61 -8.55
C THR A 53 -1.53 6.93 -9.65
N LYS A 54 -2.83 6.72 -9.41
CA LYS A 54 -3.89 7.08 -10.36
C LYS A 54 -3.90 8.58 -10.64
N ASN A 55 -3.83 9.41 -9.60
CA ASN A 55 -3.80 10.86 -9.75
C ASN A 55 -2.61 11.32 -10.58
N LEU A 56 -1.42 10.72 -10.37
CA LEU A 56 -0.24 11.01 -11.19
C LEU A 56 -0.48 10.67 -12.66
N ILE A 57 -1.03 9.48 -12.95
CA ILE A 57 -1.33 9.05 -14.33
C ILE A 57 -2.36 9.98 -14.99
N ASP A 58 -3.40 10.38 -14.26
CA ASP A 58 -4.42 11.30 -14.76
C ASP A 58 -3.85 12.68 -15.10
N VAL A 59 -2.95 13.20 -14.24
CA VAL A 59 -2.26 14.47 -14.50
C VAL A 59 -1.32 14.34 -15.70
N ILE A 60 -0.57 13.25 -15.81
CA ILE A 60 0.32 13.00 -16.96
C ILE A 60 -0.49 12.92 -18.26
N ALA A 61 -1.56 12.13 -18.27
CA ALA A 61 -2.43 11.99 -19.43
C ALA A 61 -3.02 13.34 -19.86
N LYS A 62 -3.40 14.20 -18.91
CA LYS A 62 -3.84 15.57 -19.22
C LYS A 62 -2.69 16.43 -19.76
N SER A 63 -1.50 16.33 -19.16
CA SER A 63 -0.33 17.14 -19.52
C SER A 63 0.15 16.85 -20.94
N VAL A 64 0.30 15.57 -21.31
CA VAL A 64 0.82 15.19 -22.63
C VAL A 64 -0.14 15.48 -23.78
N ASN A 65 -1.44 15.65 -23.48
CA ASN A 65 -2.45 16.04 -24.46
C ASN A 65 -2.69 17.56 -24.52
N GLU A 66 -2.07 18.34 -23.63
CA GLU A 66 -2.20 19.78 -23.60
C GLU A 66 -1.33 20.42 -24.70
N LYS A 67 -1.92 21.38 -25.43
CA LYS A 67 -1.26 22.08 -26.54
C LYS A 67 -0.73 23.45 -26.12
N SER A 68 -1.29 24.02 -25.05
CA SER A 68 -0.84 25.29 -24.48
C SER A 68 0.36 25.09 -23.57
N LYS A 69 1.50 25.67 -23.94
CA LYS A 69 2.72 25.64 -23.13
C LYS A 69 2.51 26.14 -21.71
N PHE A 70 1.75 27.22 -21.53
CA PHE A 70 1.46 27.77 -20.21
C PHE A 70 0.71 26.77 -19.31
N LYS A 71 -0.32 26.11 -19.84
CA LYS A 71 -1.10 25.11 -19.08
C LYS A 71 -0.28 23.84 -18.84
N TYR A 72 0.54 23.44 -19.80
CA TYR A 72 1.46 22.34 -19.65
C TYR A 72 2.44 22.59 -18.50
N ASP A 73 3.09 23.75 -18.45
CA ASP A 73 4.05 24.11 -17.39
C ASP A 73 3.37 24.10 -16.01
N GLU A 74 2.11 24.58 -15.92
CA GLU A 74 1.31 24.52 -14.70
C GLU A 74 1.05 23.06 -14.27
N LEU A 75 0.64 22.19 -15.19
CA LEU A 75 0.39 20.78 -14.90
C LEU A 75 1.67 20.03 -14.51
N VAL A 76 2.78 20.25 -15.22
CA VAL A 76 4.09 19.64 -14.92
C VAL A 76 4.59 20.05 -13.54
N SER A 77 4.32 21.29 -13.09
CA SER A 77 4.66 21.72 -11.74
C SER A 77 4.02 20.86 -10.64
N SER A 78 2.84 20.29 -10.92
CA SER A 78 2.12 19.38 -10.01
C SER A 78 2.60 17.92 -10.08
N ILE A 79 3.33 17.53 -11.12
CA ILE A 79 3.86 16.17 -11.30
C ILE A 79 5.00 15.88 -10.32
N ASN A 80 5.94 16.82 -10.16
CA ASN A 80 7.09 16.66 -9.27
C ASN A 80 6.72 16.32 -7.81
N PRO A 81 5.81 17.07 -7.14
CA PRO A 81 5.40 16.71 -5.78
C PRO A 81 4.69 15.35 -5.70
N ASN A 82 3.91 14.97 -6.71
CA ASN A 82 3.25 13.66 -6.76
C ASN A 82 4.27 12.52 -6.91
N ILE A 83 5.27 12.69 -7.76
CA ILE A 83 6.37 11.71 -7.91
C ILE A 83 7.16 11.59 -6.61
N ALA A 84 7.51 12.71 -5.97
CA ALA A 84 8.22 12.70 -4.69
C ALA A 84 7.43 11.98 -3.60
N LYS A 85 6.11 12.23 -3.51
CA LYS A 85 5.21 11.54 -2.59
C LYS A 85 5.22 10.03 -2.83
N LEU A 86 5.11 9.58 -4.08
CA LEU A 86 5.13 8.16 -4.42
C LEU A 86 6.50 7.50 -4.19
N GLN A 87 7.60 8.20 -4.43
CA GLN A 87 8.95 7.69 -4.09
C GLN A 87 9.13 7.50 -2.58
N PHE A 88 8.63 8.45 -1.79
CA PHE A 88 8.63 8.34 -0.33
C PHE A 88 7.77 7.17 0.15
N SER A 89 6.53 7.07 -0.35
CA SER A 89 5.64 5.94 -0.06
C SER A 89 6.28 4.60 -0.46
N GLY A 90 6.87 4.53 -1.66
CA GLY A 90 7.61 3.34 -2.11
C GLY A 90 8.75 2.97 -1.16
N THR A 91 9.47 3.95 -0.62
CA THR A 91 10.53 3.71 0.37
C THR A 91 9.95 3.15 1.68
N GLN A 92 8.81 3.67 2.15
CA GLN A 92 8.12 3.13 3.33
C GLN A 92 7.68 1.68 3.10
N LEU A 93 7.19 1.36 1.90
CA LEU A 93 6.77 0.00 1.54
C LEU A 93 7.92 -1.02 1.61
N LEU A 94 9.17 -0.62 1.35
CA LEU A 94 10.33 -1.50 1.50
C LEU A 94 10.50 -2.02 2.94
N TYR A 95 10.16 -1.22 3.95
CA TYR A 95 10.21 -1.63 5.34
C TYR A 95 9.01 -2.50 5.73
N VAL A 96 7.85 -2.21 5.14
CA VAL A 96 6.59 -2.87 5.50
C VAL A 96 6.45 -4.22 4.81
N VAL A 97 6.90 -4.36 3.56
CA VAL A 97 6.78 -5.55 2.71
C VAL A 97 8.13 -5.87 2.00
N PRO A 98 9.19 -6.22 2.75
CA PRO A 98 10.53 -6.40 2.19
C PRO A 98 10.63 -7.51 1.13
N GLN A 99 9.70 -8.48 1.16
CA GLN A 99 9.61 -9.56 0.17
C GLN A 99 9.34 -9.03 -1.25
N GLN A 100 8.70 -7.86 -1.39
CA GLN A 100 8.39 -7.23 -2.69
C GLN A 100 9.38 -6.13 -3.07
N SER A 101 10.57 -6.13 -2.47
CA SER A 101 11.58 -5.11 -2.70
C SER A 101 11.96 -4.96 -4.18
N ALA A 102 12.01 -6.05 -4.94
CA ALA A 102 12.29 -6.01 -6.37
C ALA A 102 11.24 -5.21 -7.15
N ASP A 103 9.95 -5.47 -6.91
CA ASP A 103 8.85 -4.77 -7.57
C ASP A 103 8.77 -3.30 -7.16
N ILE A 104 8.99 -3.01 -5.88
CA ILE A 104 9.02 -1.64 -5.35
C ILE A 104 10.19 -0.85 -5.95
N VAL A 105 11.38 -1.44 -6.06
CA VAL A 105 12.53 -0.78 -6.70
C VAL A 105 12.29 -0.58 -8.19
N SER A 106 11.68 -1.56 -8.87
CA SER A 106 11.30 -1.43 -10.28
C SER A 106 10.30 -0.28 -10.48
N PHE A 107 9.27 -0.19 -9.64
CA PHE A 107 8.32 0.92 -9.63
C PHE A 107 9.00 2.28 -9.44
N GLN A 108 9.94 2.38 -8.49
CA GLN A 108 10.69 3.63 -8.28
C GLN A 108 11.56 4.01 -9.49
N ARG A 109 12.16 3.03 -10.18
CA ARG A 109 12.91 3.28 -11.42
C ARG A 109 12.00 3.78 -12.53
N THR A 110 10.83 3.17 -12.71
CA THR A 110 9.84 3.60 -13.70
C THR A 110 9.30 5.00 -13.39
N LEU A 111 9.03 5.33 -12.11
CA LEU A 111 8.69 6.71 -11.70
C LEU A 111 9.76 7.71 -12.10
N ARG A 112 11.03 7.37 -11.88
CA ARG A 112 12.15 8.26 -12.21
C ARG A 112 12.32 8.45 -13.71
N ALA A 113 12.15 7.36 -14.48
CA ALA A 113 12.14 7.43 -15.94
C ALA A 113 11.00 8.35 -16.42
N LEU A 114 9.79 8.15 -15.89
CA LEU A 114 8.63 8.97 -16.22
C LEU A 114 8.84 10.46 -15.87
N GLN A 115 9.48 10.75 -14.74
CA GLN A 115 9.86 12.13 -14.39
C GLN A 115 10.78 12.75 -15.45
N ASN A 116 11.83 12.02 -15.84
CA ASN A 116 12.80 12.50 -16.82
C ASN A 116 12.14 12.69 -18.19
N ASP A 117 11.28 11.76 -18.60
CA ASP A 117 10.54 11.84 -19.87
C ASP A 117 9.59 13.05 -19.86
N MET A 118 8.88 13.27 -18.76
CA MET A 118 8.02 14.45 -18.59
C MET A 118 8.79 15.76 -18.63
N LEU A 119 10.00 15.82 -18.07
CA LEU A 119 10.84 17.01 -18.10
C LEU A 119 11.44 17.28 -19.50
N ALA A 120 11.64 16.23 -20.29
CA ALA A 120 12.19 16.32 -21.65
C ALA A 120 11.10 16.62 -22.70
N PHE A 121 9.85 16.26 -22.43
CA PHE A 121 8.73 16.40 -23.35
C PHE A 121 8.42 17.87 -23.69
N GLN A 122 8.18 18.15 -24.97
CA GLN A 122 7.62 19.43 -25.40
C GLN A 122 6.15 19.25 -25.83
N PRO A 123 5.27 20.23 -25.53
CA PRO A 123 3.90 20.22 -26.03
C PRO A 123 3.86 20.08 -27.56
N GLY A 124 3.23 19.01 -28.04
CA GLY A 124 3.15 18.68 -29.48
C GLY A 124 4.04 17.52 -29.92
N ASP A 125 4.96 17.04 -29.07
CA ASP A 125 5.72 15.81 -29.31
C ASP A 125 4.81 14.56 -29.22
N ASP A 126 5.30 13.40 -29.68
CA ASP A 126 4.56 12.13 -29.58
C ASP A 126 4.39 11.71 -28.11
N PRO A 127 3.16 11.64 -27.57
CA PRO A 127 2.92 11.31 -26.17
C PRO A 127 3.05 9.80 -25.88
N LYS A 128 3.11 8.94 -26.91
CA LYS A 128 3.11 7.47 -26.73
C LYS A 128 4.13 6.95 -25.73
N PRO A 129 5.42 7.32 -25.78
CA PRO A 129 6.42 6.79 -24.85
C PRO A 129 6.06 7.06 -23.39
N ILE A 130 5.55 8.26 -23.09
CA ILE A 130 5.15 8.67 -21.74
C ILE A 130 3.91 7.91 -21.29
N LEU A 131 2.94 7.72 -22.19
CA LEU A 131 1.73 6.96 -21.90
C LEU A 131 2.04 5.46 -21.69
N ASP A 132 2.97 4.90 -22.45
CA ASP A 132 3.42 3.52 -22.28
C ASP A 132 4.17 3.33 -20.95
N THR A 133 5.05 4.27 -20.58
CA THR A 133 5.70 4.28 -19.27
C THR A 133 4.67 4.43 -18.13
N SER A 134 3.65 5.27 -18.30
CA SER A 134 2.55 5.44 -17.34
C SER A 134 1.72 4.16 -17.18
N LYS A 135 1.49 3.42 -18.26
CA LYS A 135 0.80 2.12 -18.24
C LYS A 135 1.64 1.04 -17.54
N LEU A 136 2.94 1.02 -17.77
CA LEU A 136 3.86 0.15 -17.04
C LEU A 136 3.84 0.46 -15.54
N LEU A 137 3.87 1.75 -15.19
CA LEU A 137 3.79 2.22 -13.81
C LEU A 137 2.50 1.74 -13.13
N LEU A 138 1.35 1.87 -13.81
CA LEU A 138 0.08 1.36 -13.30
C LEU A 138 0.14 -0.15 -13.02
N THR A 139 0.70 -0.91 -13.96
CA THR A 139 0.80 -2.38 -13.84
C THR A 139 1.68 -2.76 -12.63
N GLN A 140 2.82 -2.11 -12.45
CA GLN A 140 3.68 -2.31 -11.29
C GLN A 140 2.99 -1.90 -9.97
N SER A 141 2.23 -0.81 -9.98
CA SER A 141 1.48 -0.36 -8.80
C SER A 141 0.42 -1.38 -8.37
N LEU A 142 -0.22 -2.05 -9.33
CA LEU A 142 -1.22 -3.09 -9.07
C LEU A 142 -0.58 -4.34 -8.44
N VAL A 143 0.60 -4.75 -8.89
CA VAL A 143 1.34 -5.86 -8.27
C VAL A 143 1.69 -5.55 -6.81
N ILE A 144 2.16 -4.34 -6.54
CA ILE A 144 2.46 -3.88 -5.16
C ILE A 144 1.18 -3.84 -4.32
N TYR A 145 0.08 -3.37 -4.91
CA TYR A 145 -1.25 -3.31 -4.27
C TYR A 145 -1.76 -4.70 -3.90
N GLU A 146 -1.70 -5.67 -4.81
CA GLU A 146 -2.07 -7.07 -4.55
C GLU A 146 -1.26 -7.67 -3.41
N ALA A 147 0.07 -7.45 -3.40
CA ALA A 147 0.92 -7.95 -2.34
C ALA A 147 0.62 -7.33 -0.97
N LEU A 148 0.25 -6.04 -0.95
CA LEU A 148 -0.18 -5.34 0.25
C LEU A 148 -1.54 -5.86 0.76
N LEU A 149 -2.49 -6.13 -0.14
CA LEU A 149 -3.78 -6.75 0.20
C LEU A 149 -3.60 -8.14 0.81
N ALA A 150 -2.78 -8.99 0.18
CA ALA A 150 -2.47 -10.32 0.70
C ALA A 150 -1.86 -10.22 2.11
N ARG A 151 -0.95 -9.27 2.34
CA ARG A 151 -0.35 -9.05 3.66
C ARG A 151 -1.31 -8.47 4.70
N ALA A 152 -2.34 -7.75 4.26
CA ALA A 152 -3.43 -7.26 5.10
C ALA A 152 -4.51 -8.33 5.37
N GLY A 153 -4.34 -9.55 4.84
CA GLY A 153 -5.32 -10.64 4.97
C GLY A 153 -6.61 -10.38 4.19
N LEU A 154 -6.53 -9.58 3.12
CA LEU A 154 -7.64 -9.16 2.25
C LEU A 154 -7.42 -9.65 0.81
N GLY A 155 -7.07 -10.94 0.65
CA GLY A 155 -6.84 -11.58 -0.65
C GLY A 155 -6.15 -12.95 -0.47
N ASP A 156 -6.36 -13.87 -1.41
CA ASP A 156 -5.69 -15.18 -1.43
C ASP A 156 -4.18 -15.01 -1.70
N GLU A 157 -3.39 -15.98 -1.23
CA GLU A 157 -1.94 -16.04 -1.47
C GLU A 157 -1.62 -15.73 -2.94
N ILE A 158 -0.69 -14.78 -3.13
CA ILE A 158 -0.14 -14.32 -4.40
C ILE A 158 -0.22 -15.43 -5.46
N SER A 159 -0.99 -15.19 -6.51
CA SER A 159 -1.05 -16.07 -7.68
C SER A 159 0.37 -16.23 -8.22
N LYS A 160 1.01 -17.34 -7.84
CA LYS A 160 2.31 -17.75 -8.39
C LYS A 160 2.07 -18.06 -9.87
N LYS A 161 2.42 -17.11 -10.73
CA LYS A 161 2.77 -17.43 -12.12
C LYS A 161 4.21 -17.90 -12.17
#